data_AF-A0A2D3TFI4-F1
#
_entry.id   AF-A0A2D3TFI4-F1
#
_cell.length_a   1.000
_cell.length_b   1.000
_cell.length_c   1.000
_cell.angle_alpha   90.00
_cell.angle_beta   90.00
_cell.angle_gamma   90.00
#
_symmetry.space_group_name_H-M   'P 1'
#
loop_
_entity.id
_entity.type
_entity.pdbx_description
1 polymer ?
#
loop_
_entity_poly.entity_id
_entity_poly.type
_entity_poly.pdbx_seq_one_letter_code
_entity_poly.pdbx_strand_id
1 'polypeptide(L)'
;MKKYSRLDLLMAAVNRWLEQPKASRSKITAEIVQSAEDCGLTEQLANEGITFNCTDDIYNDMRVNAQKIFRWLGHYEGIHPFHDRLWHIEVAILGAMPEALRLNYLNDVYGVIGALVCARQQNGQNIDATRMAASLTKEQMEAQISVIELGYRPDLHAAKTAYREVSEAVATGTAVLAELERTFPELSGKKKAAGGQESIQRRLKVL
;
A
#
# COMPACT_ATOMS: atom_id res chain seq x y z
N MET A 1 9.89 21.10 6.81
CA MET A 1 9.02 20.06 6.20
C MET A 1 7.83 20.76 5.58
N LYS A 2 7.59 20.60 4.27
CA LYS A 2 6.30 21.00 3.69
C LYS A 2 5.24 20.12 4.36
N LYS A 3 4.27 20.74 5.04
CA LYS A 3 3.10 20.05 5.59
C LYS A 3 2.22 19.70 4.39
N TYR A 4 2.28 18.46 3.92
CA TYR A 4 1.31 17.96 2.95
C TYR A 4 0.16 17.33 3.71
N SER A 5 -1.06 17.75 3.43
CA SER A 5 -2.25 17.03 3.91
C SER A 5 -2.35 15.68 3.19
N ARG A 6 -3.07 14.72 3.77
CA ARG A 6 -3.36 13.42 3.13
C ARG A 6 -3.89 13.59 1.70
N LEU A 7 -4.70 14.62 1.48
CA LEU A 7 -5.27 14.92 0.18
C LEU A 7 -4.27 15.56 -0.78
N ASP A 8 -3.34 16.38 -0.30
CA ASP A 8 -2.23 16.88 -1.14
C ASP A 8 -1.37 15.73 -1.65
N LEU A 9 -1.11 14.74 -0.79
CA LEU A 9 -0.40 13.52 -1.16
C LEU A 9 -1.19 12.69 -2.17
N LEU A 10 -2.51 12.55 -1.97
CA LEU A 10 -3.39 11.83 -2.89
C LEU A 10 -3.42 12.51 -4.27
N MET A 11 -3.55 13.84 -4.30
CA MET A 11 -3.51 14.63 -5.54
C MET A 11 -2.15 14.48 -6.24
N ALA A 12 -1.04 14.54 -5.50
CA ALA A 12 0.28 14.30 -6.07
C ALA A 12 0.40 12.90 -6.68
N ALA A 13 -0.15 11.87 -6.02
CA ALA A 13 -0.17 10.50 -6.55
C ALA A 13 -1.03 10.37 -7.81
N VAL A 14 -2.23 10.98 -7.84
CA VAL A 14 -3.09 11.00 -9.03
C VAL A 14 -2.47 11.78 -10.19
N ASN A 15 -1.78 12.89 -9.93
CA ASN A 15 -1.03 13.63 -10.96
C ASN A 15 0.08 12.76 -11.57
N ARG A 16 0.88 12.08 -10.75
CA ARG A 16 1.89 11.12 -11.24
C ARG A 16 1.27 9.97 -12.02
N TRP A 17 0.06 9.54 -11.65
CA TRP A 17 -0.68 8.52 -12.39
C TRP A 17 -1.10 9.04 -13.77
N LEU A 18 -1.57 10.28 -13.88
CA LEU A 18 -1.89 10.92 -15.16
C LEU A 18 -0.68 11.13 -16.07
N GLU A 19 0.51 11.28 -15.50
CA GLU A 19 1.78 11.41 -16.24
C GLU A 19 2.24 10.08 -16.88
N GLN A 20 1.64 8.94 -16.50
CA GLN A 20 2.02 7.65 -17.05
C GLN A 20 1.59 7.48 -18.52
N PRO A 21 2.36 6.73 -19.33
CA PRO A 21 1.98 6.43 -20.71
C PRO A 21 0.61 5.76 -20.78
N LYS A 22 -0.24 6.22 -21.71
CA LYS A 22 -1.62 5.71 -21.93
C LYS A 22 -2.58 5.91 -20.74
N ALA A 23 -2.23 6.76 -19.76
CA ALA A 23 -3.18 7.23 -18.76
C ALA A 23 -4.07 8.32 -19.37
N SER A 24 -5.37 8.22 -19.14
CA SER A 24 -6.33 9.28 -19.45
C SER A 24 -7.33 9.38 -18.31
N ARG A 25 -7.93 10.56 -18.14
CA ARG A 25 -8.94 10.79 -17.08
C ARG A 25 -10.08 9.77 -17.17
N SER A 26 -10.57 9.48 -18.38
CA SER A 26 -11.64 8.50 -18.60
C SER A 26 -11.20 7.08 -18.28
N LYS A 27 -9.97 6.68 -18.65
CA LYS A 27 -9.44 5.35 -18.35
C LYS A 27 -9.24 5.14 -16.85
N ILE A 28 -8.57 6.09 -16.18
CA ILE A 28 -8.40 6.08 -14.73
C ILE A 28 -9.75 6.00 -14.03
N THR A 29 -10.74 6.75 -14.51
CA THR A 29 -12.09 6.71 -13.95
C THR A 29 -12.73 5.34 -14.10
N ALA A 30 -12.60 4.69 -15.25
CA ALA A 30 -13.11 3.34 -15.46
C ALA A 30 -12.49 2.36 -14.46
N GLU A 31 -11.18 2.44 -14.24
CA GLU A 31 -10.48 1.61 -13.25
C GLU A 31 -10.95 1.90 -11.82
N ILE A 32 -11.21 3.16 -11.46
CA ILE A 32 -11.75 3.56 -10.15
C ILE A 32 -13.17 3.02 -9.94
N VAL A 33 -14.04 3.15 -10.94
CA VAL A 33 -15.43 2.64 -10.87
C VAL A 33 -15.42 1.13 -10.72
N GLN A 34 -14.63 0.42 -11.54
CA GLN A 34 -14.46 -1.03 -11.41
C GLN A 34 -13.94 -1.42 -10.03
N SER A 35 -12.92 -0.71 -9.52
CA SER A 35 -12.39 -0.97 -8.18
C SER A 35 -13.42 -0.73 -7.08
N ALA A 36 -14.33 0.24 -7.24
CA ALA A 36 -15.41 0.47 -6.29
C ALA A 36 -16.38 -0.71 -6.26
N GLU A 37 -16.72 -1.26 -7.43
CA GLU A 37 -17.55 -2.46 -7.55
C GLU A 37 -16.86 -3.69 -6.95
N ASP A 38 -15.59 -3.94 -7.30
CA ASP A 38 -14.80 -5.07 -6.81
C ASP A 38 -14.62 -5.05 -5.28
N CYS A 39 -14.55 -3.86 -4.70
CA CYS A 39 -14.45 -3.67 -3.25
C CYS A 39 -15.81 -3.67 -2.54
N GLY A 40 -16.93 -3.83 -3.26
CA GLY A 40 -18.28 -3.79 -2.70
C GLY A 40 -18.69 -2.41 -2.16
N LEU A 41 -18.07 -1.34 -2.64
CA LEU A 41 -18.29 0.03 -2.13
C LEU A 41 -19.52 0.71 -2.72
N THR A 42 -20.11 0.17 -3.79
CA THR A 42 -21.19 0.83 -4.55
C THR A 42 -22.36 1.29 -3.69
N GLU A 43 -22.87 0.42 -2.81
CA GLU A 43 -24.00 0.75 -1.91
C GLU A 43 -23.60 1.78 -0.86
N GLN A 44 -22.40 1.64 -0.27
CA GLN A 44 -21.88 2.58 0.72
C GLN A 44 -21.69 3.97 0.12
N LEU A 45 -21.14 4.06 -1.10
CA LEU A 45 -20.96 5.33 -1.81
C LEU A 45 -22.32 5.96 -2.15
N ALA A 46 -23.32 5.17 -2.54
CA ALA A 46 -24.66 5.67 -2.82
C ALA A 46 -25.31 6.30 -1.58
N ASN A 47 -25.12 5.72 -0.39
CA ASN A 47 -25.59 6.29 0.88
C ASN A 47 -24.98 7.66 1.20
N GLU A 48 -23.75 7.90 0.74
CA GLU A 48 -23.05 9.19 0.87
C GLU A 48 -23.36 10.16 -0.30
N GLY A 49 -24.34 9.83 -1.15
CA GLY A 49 -24.72 10.63 -2.31
C GLY A 49 -23.65 10.66 -3.41
N ILE A 50 -22.85 9.60 -3.51
CA ILE A 50 -21.82 9.40 -4.53
C ILE A 50 -22.29 8.27 -5.45
N THR A 51 -22.64 8.61 -6.69
CA THR A 51 -23.09 7.66 -7.69
C THR A 51 -22.35 7.82 -9.01
N PHE A 52 -22.02 6.68 -9.61
CA PHE A 52 -21.43 6.58 -10.94
C PHE A 52 -22.50 6.20 -11.94
N ASN A 53 -22.38 6.76 -13.15
CA ASN A 53 -23.24 6.36 -14.26
C ASN A 53 -22.78 5.01 -14.82
N CYS A 54 -23.71 4.08 -15.01
CA CYS A 54 -23.51 2.76 -15.59
C CYS A 54 -24.70 2.41 -16.53
N THR A 55 -24.78 3.07 -17.67
CA THR A 55 -25.76 2.88 -18.75
C THR A 55 -25.12 2.13 -19.93
N ASP A 56 -25.88 1.92 -21.01
CA ASP A 56 -25.36 1.28 -22.24
C ASP A 56 -24.33 2.16 -23.00
N ASP A 57 -24.26 3.47 -22.71
CA ASP A 57 -23.25 4.38 -23.29
C ASP A 57 -22.04 4.55 -22.37
N ILE A 58 -21.18 3.52 -22.36
CA ILE A 58 -19.95 3.46 -21.55
C ILE A 58 -19.04 4.68 -21.80
N TYR A 59 -18.95 5.16 -23.04
CA TYR A 59 -18.07 6.28 -23.38
C TYR A 59 -18.54 7.59 -22.74
N ASN A 60 -19.83 7.88 -22.85
CA ASN A 60 -20.41 9.06 -22.23
C ASN A 60 -20.37 8.96 -20.70
N ASP A 61 -20.64 7.77 -20.15
CA ASP A 61 -20.63 7.55 -18.70
C ASP A 61 -19.25 7.74 -18.10
N MET A 62 -18.21 7.18 -18.71
CA MET A 62 -16.83 7.40 -18.25
C MET A 62 -16.40 8.85 -18.37
N ARG A 63 -16.88 9.58 -19.38
CA ARG A 63 -16.63 11.03 -19.50
C ARG A 63 -17.30 11.82 -18.38
N VAL A 64 -18.57 11.52 -18.07
CA VAL A 64 -19.33 12.19 -16.99
C VAL A 64 -18.75 11.84 -15.62
N ASN A 65 -18.46 10.56 -15.37
CA ASN A 65 -17.84 10.10 -14.14
C ASN A 65 -16.45 10.73 -13.96
N ALA A 66 -15.66 10.85 -15.03
CA ALA A 66 -14.36 11.50 -14.97
C ALA A 66 -14.51 12.97 -14.59
N GLN A 67 -15.46 13.69 -15.19
CA GLN A 67 -15.72 15.07 -14.81
C GLN A 67 -16.09 15.19 -13.32
N LYS A 68 -16.89 14.27 -12.77
CA LYS A 68 -17.22 14.23 -11.33
C LYS A 68 -15.97 14.03 -10.46
N ILE A 69 -15.20 12.96 -10.71
CA ILE A 69 -14.03 12.60 -9.89
C ILE A 69 -12.96 13.69 -9.96
N PHE A 70 -12.60 14.16 -11.15
CA PHE A 70 -11.57 15.19 -11.30
C PHE A 70 -12.02 16.56 -10.77
N ARG A 71 -13.33 16.82 -10.70
CA ARG A 71 -13.88 17.97 -9.97
C ARG A 71 -13.72 17.81 -8.48
N TRP A 72 -13.97 16.64 -7.93
CA TRP A 72 -13.73 16.37 -6.50
C TRP A 72 -12.25 16.48 -6.13
N LEU A 73 -11.35 16.11 -7.04
CA LEU A 73 -9.91 16.27 -6.88
C LEU A 73 -9.40 17.71 -7.08
N GLY A 74 -10.25 18.66 -7.48
CA GLY A 74 -9.85 20.06 -7.70
C GLY A 74 -8.99 20.32 -8.94
N HIS A 75 -9.08 19.46 -9.97
CA HIS A 75 -8.30 19.61 -11.21
C HIS A 75 -8.80 20.69 -12.18
N TYR A 76 -9.88 21.39 -11.83
CA TYR A 76 -10.44 22.47 -12.64
C TYR A 76 -10.16 23.81 -11.97
N GLU A 77 -9.85 24.81 -12.79
CA GLU A 77 -9.50 26.15 -12.33
C GLU A 77 -10.62 26.74 -11.45
N GLY A 78 -10.23 27.29 -10.30
CA GLY A 78 -11.16 27.88 -9.33
C GLY A 78 -12.00 26.88 -8.54
N ILE A 79 -11.78 25.56 -8.67
CA ILE A 79 -12.49 24.53 -7.92
C ILE A 79 -11.58 23.94 -6.83
N HIS A 80 -11.99 24.11 -5.58
CA HIS A 80 -11.32 23.46 -4.46
C HIS A 80 -11.71 21.96 -4.34
N PRO A 81 -10.82 21.09 -3.81
CA PRO A 81 -11.12 19.69 -3.59
C PRO A 81 -12.32 19.47 -2.65
N PHE A 82 -13.08 18.41 -2.92
CA PHE A 82 -14.25 18.01 -2.15
C PHE A 82 -13.83 16.96 -1.13
N HIS A 83 -13.30 17.42 -0.01
CA HIS A 83 -12.69 16.59 1.05
C HIS A 83 -13.57 15.40 1.47
N ASP A 84 -14.85 15.65 1.76
CA ASP A 84 -15.77 14.61 2.24
C ASP A 84 -15.96 13.50 1.21
N ARG A 85 -16.15 13.85 -0.07
CA ARG A 85 -16.31 12.86 -1.13
C ARG A 85 -15.03 12.06 -1.37
N LEU A 86 -13.89 12.74 -1.36
CA LEU A 86 -12.58 12.11 -1.54
C LEU A 86 -12.27 11.10 -0.44
N TRP A 87 -12.71 11.36 0.79
CA TRP A 87 -12.56 10.42 1.90
C TRP A 87 -13.25 9.08 1.61
N HIS A 88 -14.50 9.11 1.14
CA HIS A 88 -15.26 7.88 0.87
C HIS A 88 -14.75 7.11 -0.35
N ILE A 89 -14.30 7.80 -1.39
CA ILE A 89 -13.81 7.15 -2.62
C ILE A 89 -12.32 6.80 -2.58
N GLU A 90 -11.57 7.22 -1.56
CA GLU A 90 -10.12 7.02 -1.47
C GLU A 90 -9.77 5.54 -1.67
N VAL A 91 -10.51 4.63 -1.04
CA VAL A 91 -10.28 3.19 -1.16
C VAL A 91 -10.40 2.70 -2.60
N ALA A 92 -11.42 3.18 -3.33
CA ALA A 92 -11.59 2.85 -4.76
C ALA A 92 -10.47 3.46 -5.62
N ILE A 93 -10.03 4.69 -5.31
CA ILE A 93 -8.89 5.32 -6.00
C ILE A 93 -7.64 4.48 -5.80
N LEU A 94 -7.34 4.06 -4.57
CA LEU A 94 -6.16 3.26 -4.26
C LEU A 94 -6.27 1.85 -4.84
N GLY A 95 -7.44 1.23 -4.83
CA GLY A 95 -7.64 -0.10 -5.41
C GLY A 95 -7.32 -0.12 -6.91
N ALA A 96 -7.69 0.95 -7.63
CA ALA A 96 -7.40 1.13 -9.05
C ALA A 96 -5.97 1.61 -9.35
N MET A 97 -5.35 2.35 -8.44
CA MET A 97 -4.03 2.95 -8.66
C MET A 97 -2.92 1.90 -8.81
N PRO A 98 -1.94 2.09 -9.73
CA PRO A 98 -0.78 1.23 -9.85
C PRO A 98 -0.07 1.03 -8.51
N GLU A 99 0.31 -0.22 -8.22
CA GLU A 99 0.81 -0.63 -6.89
C GLU A 99 1.95 0.25 -6.39
N ALA A 100 2.94 0.55 -7.23
CA ALA A 100 4.07 1.39 -6.86
C ALA A 100 3.64 2.81 -6.43
N LEU A 101 2.67 3.42 -7.12
CA LEU A 101 2.14 4.75 -6.76
C LEU A 101 1.33 4.68 -5.47
N ARG A 102 0.50 3.65 -5.32
CA ARG A 102 -0.28 3.39 -4.10
C ARG A 102 0.63 3.23 -2.88
N LEU A 103 1.68 2.42 -2.97
CA LEU A 103 2.61 2.19 -1.86
C LEU A 103 3.35 3.47 -1.48
N ASN A 104 3.84 4.23 -2.47
CA ASN A 104 4.48 5.52 -2.22
C ASN A 104 3.55 6.49 -1.50
N TYR A 105 2.30 6.62 -1.95
CA TYR A 105 1.30 7.43 -1.29
C TYR A 105 1.05 6.99 0.16
N LEU A 106 0.86 5.69 0.39
CA LEU A 106 0.60 5.16 1.73
C LEU A 106 1.81 5.35 2.65
N ASN A 107 3.03 5.19 2.15
CA ASN A 107 4.25 5.45 2.90
C ASN A 107 4.46 6.94 3.21
N ASP A 108 4.07 7.85 2.32
CA ASP A 108 4.07 9.28 2.60
C ASP A 108 3.05 9.64 3.71
N VAL A 109 1.87 9.01 3.71
CA VAL A 109 0.82 9.25 4.71
C VAL A 109 1.17 8.67 6.07
N TYR A 110 1.59 7.40 6.12
CA TYR A 110 1.84 6.66 7.36
C TYR A 110 3.28 6.76 7.86
N GLY A 111 4.21 7.25 7.03
CA GLY A 111 5.59 7.51 7.44
C GLY A 111 5.71 8.56 8.56
N VAL A 112 4.72 9.45 8.70
CA VAL A 112 4.69 10.45 9.79
C VAL A 112 4.60 9.81 11.19
N ILE A 113 4.06 8.61 11.29
CA ILE A 113 4.00 7.83 12.53
C ILE A 113 5.08 6.74 12.60
N GLY A 114 6.06 6.76 11.68
CA GLY A 114 7.11 5.75 11.58
C GLY A 114 6.61 4.40 11.07
N ALA A 115 5.42 4.35 10.46
CA ALA A 115 4.88 3.13 9.87
C ALA A 115 5.31 2.99 8.41
N LEU A 116 5.54 1.74 8.00
CA LEU A 116 5.88 1.36 6.64
C LEU A 116 4.81 0.41 6.10
N VAL A 117 4.26 0.75 4.94
CA VAL A 117 3.24 -0.02 4.24
C VAL A 117 3.90 -0.79 3.10
N CYS A 118 3.63 -2.10 3.09
CA CYS A 118 4.22 -3.04 2.15
C CYS A 118 3.09 -3.76 1.42
N ALA A 119 3.29 -4.07 0.14
CA ALA A 119 2.36 -4.94 -0.56
C ALA A 119 2.43 -6.35 0.05
N ARG A 120 1.27 -6.90 0.38
CA ARG A 120 1.15 -8.33 0.67
C ARG A 120 1.22 -9.06 -0.67
N GLN A 121 2.17 -9.97 -0.85
CA GLN A 121 2.15 -10.84 -2.02
C GLN A 121 0.88 -11.71 -1.95
N GLN A 122 -0.03 -11.52 -2.92
CA GLN A 122 -1.12 -12.47 -3.11
C GLN A 122 -0.53 -13.72 -3.76
N ASN A 123 -0.22 -14.71 -2.95
CA ASN A 123 0.27 -15.99 -3.43
C ASN A 123 -0.92 -16.92 -3.74
N GLY A 124 -0.91 -17.50 -4.95
CA GLY A 124 -1.48 -18.82 -5.15
C GLY A 124 -0.82 -19.83 -4.19
N GLN A 125 -1.42 -20.99 -3.97
CA GLN A 125 -1.11 -21.88 -2.85
C GLN A 125 0.36 -22.36 -2.70
N ASN A 126 1.28 -22.01 -3.60
CA ASN A 126 2.68 -22.41 -3.57
C ASN A 126 3.62 -21.21 -3.38
N ILE A 127 4.65 -21.41 -2.55
CA ILE A 127 5.81 -20.51 -2.44
C ILE A 127 6.48 -20.42 -3.82
N ASP A 128 6.52 -19.22 -4.41
CA ASP A 128 7.39 -18.92 -5.53
C ASP A 128 8.77 -18.47 -5.00
N ALA A 129 9.61 -19.45 -4.68
CA ALA A 129 10.93 -19.22 -4.12
C ALA A 129 11.81 -18.35 -5.04
N THR A 130 11.61 -18.43 -6.36
CA THR A 130 12.36 -17.65 -7.35
C THR A 130 11.97 -16.18 -7.25
N ARG A 131 10.66 -15.88 -7.19
CA ARG A 131 10.17 -14.50 -7.04
C ARG A 131 10.55 -13.91 -5.68
N MET A 132 10.49 -14.71 -4.61
CA MET A 132 10.93 -14.27 -3.27
C MET A 132 12.43 -13.97 -3.25
N ALA A 133 13.25 -14.85 -3.82
CA ALA A 133 14.70 -14.63 -3.92
C ALA A 133 15.04 -13.40 -4.76
N ALA A 134 14.36 -13.19 -5.90
CA ALA A 134 14.55 -12.02 -6.75
C ALA A 134 14.20 -10.72 -6.01
N SER A 135 13.05 -10.71 -5.32
CA SER A 135 12.59 -9.54 -4.55
C SER A 135 13.53 -9.24 -3.38
N LEU A 136 13.91 -10.26 -2.60
CA LEU A 136 14.90 -10.11 -1.51
C LEU A 136 16.22 -9.59 -2.02
N THR A 137 16.73 -10.15 -3.12
CA THR A 137 18.03 -9.76 -3.67
C THR A 137 18.02 -8.30 -4.08
N LYS A 138 17.00 -7.87 -4.83
CA LYS A 138 16.89 -6.48 -5.28
C LYS A 138 16.88 -5.50 -4.12
N GLU A 139 15.92 -5.64 -3.21
CA GLU A 139 15.69 -4.69 -2.13
C GLU A 139 16.86 -4.69 -1.14
N GLN A 140 17.44 -5.87 -0.85
CA GLN A 140 18.60 -5.98 0.04
C GLN A 140 19.85 -5.36 -0.58
N MET A 141 20.05 -5.47 -1.90
CA MET A 141 21.17 -4.83 -2.59
C MET A 141 21.01 -3.32 -2.65
N GLU A 142 19.82 -2.80 -2.97
CA GLU A 142 19.53 -1.35 -2.99
C GLU A 142 19.75 -0.72 -1.60
N ALA A 143 19.34 -1.41 -0.53
CA ALA A 143 19.65 -1.02 0.85
C ALA A 143 21.16 -1.04 1.16
N GLN A 144 21.89 -2.08 0.76
CA GLN A 144 23.33 -2.15 1.00
C GLN A 144 24.08 -1.06 0.25
N ILE A 145 23.74 -0.82 -1.02
CA ILE A 145 24.35 0.24 -1.84
C ILE A 145 24.11 1.61 -1.21
N SER A 146 22.87 1.92 -0.84
CA SER A 146 22.56 3.23 -0.25
C SER A 146 23.26 3.48 1.09
N VAL A 147 23.48 2.43 1.90
CA VAL A 147 24.28 2.53 3.13
C VAL A 147 25.77 2.75 2.82
N ILE A 148 26.31 2.08 1.80
CA ILE A 148 27.71 2.31 1.35
C ILE A 148 27.88 3.75 0.86
N GLU A 149 26.91 4.28 0.13
CA GLU A 149 26.92 5.63 -0.43
C GLU A 149 26.83 6.75 0.61
N LEU A 150 26.46 6.46 1.87
CA LEU A 150 26.47 7.45 2.95
C LEU A 150 27.87 8.04 3.20
N GLY A 151 28.93 7.24 2.98
CA GLY A 151 30.31 7.67 3.20
C GLY A 151 30.59 8.18 4.63
N TYR A 152 31.61 9.03 4.78
CA TYR A 152 32.11 9.46 6.10
C TYR A 152 31.35 10.64 6.72
N ARG A 153 30.62 11.42 5.90
CA ARG A 153 29.82 12.59 6.32
C ARG A 153 28.60 12.76 5.41
N PRO A 154 27.57 11.91 5.56
CA PRO A 154 26.37 12.02 4.75
C PRO A 154 25.63 13.33 5.04
N ASP A 155 25.08 13.94 4.00
CA ASP A 155 24.08 14.99 4.18
C ASP A 155 22.71 14.38 4.54
N LEU A 156 21.74 15.25 4.90
CA LEU A 156 20.40 14.80 5.28
C LEU A 156 19.65 14.12 4.14
N HIS A 157 19.98 14.43 2.88
CA HIS A 157 19.33 13.82 1.73
C HIS A 157 19.79 12.37 1.58
N ALA A 158 21.10 12.13 1.58
CA ALA A 158 21.70 10.80 1.56
C ALA A 158 21.21 9.94 2.74
N ALA A 159 21.14 10.52 3.95
CA ALA A 159 20.62 9.83 5.13
C ALA A 159 19.15 9.39 4.97
N LYS A 160 18.30 10.23 4.36
CA LYS A 160 16.89 9.90 4.10
C LYS A 160 16.74 8.83 3.02
N THR A 161 17.55 8.90 1.97
CA THR A 161 17.57 7.87 0.92
C THR A 161 17.94 6.53 1.52
N ALA A 162 19.08 6.44 2.24
CA ALA A 162 19.49 5.20 2.88
C ALA A 162 18.45 4.68 3.89
N TYR A 163 17.83 5.57 4.67
CA TYR A 163 16.74 5.18 5.59
C TYR A 163 15.55 4.56 4.84
N ARG A 164 15.13 5.15 3.72
CA ARG A 164 14.04 4.63 2.89
C ARG A 164 14.39 3.25 2.32
N GLU A 165 15.55 3.10 1.68
CA GLU A 165 15.98 1.84 1.07
C GLU A 165 16.12 0.72 2.11
N VAL A 166 16.71 1.02 3.27
CA VAL A 166 16.82 0.04 4.37
C VAL A 166 15.45 -0.37 4.90
N SER A 167 14.52 0.58 4.99
CA SER A 167 13.15 0.31 5.43
C SER A 167 12.44 -0.62 4.45
N GLU A 168 12.56 -0.37 3.14
CA GLU A 168 12.02 -1.22 2.06
C GLU A 168 12.62 -2.64 2.06
N ALA A 169 13.92 -2.78 2.34
CA ALA A 169 14.55 -4.10 2.53
C ALA A 169 14.02 -4.84 3.76
N VAL A 170 13.85 -4.17 4.90
CA VAL A 170 13.28 -4.77 6.14
C VAL A 170 11.84 -5.22 5.91
N ALA A 171 11.04 -4.40 5.22
CA ALA A 171 9.70 -4.74 4.78
C ALA A 171 9.66 -6.03 3.96
N THR A 172 10.53 -6.12 2.95
CA THR A 172 10.62 -7.27 2.06
C THR A 172 11.06 -8.52 2.82
N GLY A 173 12.04 -8.41 3.73
CA GLY A 173 12.44 -9.49 4.62
C GLY A 173 11.31 -9.97 5.53
N THR A 174 10.55 -9.04 6.11
CA THR A 174 9.40 -9.35 6.96
C THR A 174 8.29 -10.04 6.19
N ALA A 175 8.01 -9.61 4.95
CA ALA A 175 7.03 -10.25 4.09
C ALA A 175 7.42 -11.70 3.75
N VAL A 176 8.71 -11.94 3.49
CA VAL A 176 9.22 -13.31 3.28
C VAL A 176 9.10 -14.16 4.54
N LEU A 177 9.45 -13.62 5.71
CA LEU A 177 9.28 -14.34 6.99
C LEU A 177 7.82 -14.72 7.23
N ALA A 178 6.89 -13.78 7.04
CA ALA A 178 5.46 -14.04 7.18
C ALA A 178 4.97 -15.13 6.21
N GLU A 179 5.50 -15.17 4.98
CA GLU A 179 5.15 -16.18 4.00
C GLU A 179 5.70 -17.57 4.35
N LEU A 180 6.92 -17.63 4.90
CA LEU A 180 7.52 -18.86 5.42
C LEU A 180 6.74 -19.38 6.63
N GLU A 181 6.40 -18.52 7.59
CA GLU A 181 5.59 -18.87 8.76
C GLU A 181 4.16 -19.31 8.38
N ARG A 182 3.59 -18.73 7.32
CA ARG A 182 2.28 -19.13 6.80
C ARG A 182 2.32 -20.52 6.17
N THR A 183 3.36 -20.81 5.38
CA THR A 183 3.50 -22.09 4.68
C THR A 183 3.97 -23.21 5.61
N PHE A 184 4.83 -22.87 6.58
CA PHE A 184 5.38 -23.77 7.59
C PHE A 184 5.04 -23.24 8.99
N PRO A 185 3.81 -23.46 9.49
CA PRO A 185 3.35 -22.95 10.79
C PRO A 185 4.23 -23.36 11.98
N GLU A 186 5.00 -24.44 11.86
CA GLU A 186 6.01 -24.86 12.83
C GLU A 186 7.13 -23.82 13.05
N LEU A 187 7.38 -22.93 12.08
CA LEU A 187 8.36 -21.83 12.19
C LEU A 187 7.86 -20.70 13.10
N SER A 188 6.53 -20.52 13.22
CA SER A 188 5.91 -19.54 14.12
C SER A 188 6.09 -19.88 15.62
N GLY A 189 6.81 -20.96 15.92
CA GLY A 189 7.09 -21.47 17.26
C GLY A 189 8.03 -20.59 18.09
N LYS A 190 7.52 -19.48 18.63
CA LYS A 190 7.82 -19.19 20.04
C LYS A 190 7.37 -20.41 20.83
N LYS A 191 8.33 -21.22 21.30
CA LYS A 191 8.16 -22.39 22.18
C LYS A 191 6.76 -22.47 22.80
N LYS A 192 5.91 -23.36 22.30
CA LYS A 192 5.04 -24.10 23.23
C LYS A 192 6.02 -24.77 24.18
N ALA A 193 6.07 -24.30 25.43
CA ALA A 193 6.84 -24.92 26.49
C ALA A 193 6.30 -26.33 26.78
N ALA A 194 6.58 -27.27 25.89
CA ALA A 194 6.63 -28.68 26.21
C ALA A 194 7.86 -28.87 27.10
N GLY A 195 7.65 -28.95 28.40
CA GLY A 195 8.73 -29.20 29.37
C GLY A 195 8.60 -28.52 30.74
N GLY A 196 7.49 -27.83 31.03
CA GLY A 196 7.31 -27.11 32.31
C GLY A 196 6.27 -27.68 33.29
N GLN A 197 5.50 -28.71 32.92
CA GLN A 197 4.41 -29.24 33.76
C GLN A 197 4.61 -30.66 34.31
N GLU A 198 5.66 -31.40 33.92
CA GLU A 198 5.93 -32.74 34.47
C GLU A 198 6.83 -32.75 35.72
N SER A 199 7.50 -31.65 36.05
CA SER A 199 8.47 -31.61 37.17
C SER A 199 7.84 -31.28 38.53
N ILE A 200 6.60 -30.79 38.58
CA ILE A 200 5.95 -30.35 39.83
C ILE A 200 5.09 -31.46 40.45
N GLN A 201 4.55 -32.40 39.67
CA GLN A 201 3.73 -33.49 40.23
C GLN A 201 4.55 -34.68 40.78
N ARG A 202 5.86 -34.80 40.48
CA ARG A 202 6.72 -35.85 41.05
C ARG A 202 7.39 -35.49 42.38
N ARG A 203 7.29 -34.24 42.85
CA ARG A 203 7.83 -33.81 44.16
C ARG A 203 6.81 -33.73 45.29
N LEU A 204 5.55 -34.09 45.04
CA LEU A 204 4.45 -34.07 46.03
C LEU A 204 3.89 -35.46 46.37
N LYS A 205 4.59 -36.55 46.00
CA LYS A 205 4.25 -37.92 46.40
C LYS A 205 5.33 -38.63 47.22
N VAL A 206 6.34 -37.91 47.69
CA VAL A 206 7.35 -38.43 48.62
C VAL A 206 7.64 -37.37 49.68
N LEU A 207 6.62 -37.06 50.48
CA LEU A 207 6.64 -36.51 51.84
C LEU A 207 5.25 -36.78 52.44
#